data_AF-A0A3D2WG82-F1
#
_entry.id   AF-A0A3D2WG82-F1
#
_cell.length_a   1.000
_cell.length_b   1.000
_cell.length_c   1.000
_cell.angle_alpha   90.00
_cell.angle_beta   90.00
_cell.angle_gamma   90.00
#
_symmetry.space_group_name_H-M   'P 1'
#
loop_
_entity.id
_entity.type
_entity.pdbx_description
1 polymer ?
#
loop_
_entity_poly.entity_id
_entity_poly.type
_entity_poly.pdbx_seq_one_letter_code
_entity_poly.pdbx_strand_id
1 'polypeptide(L)'
;MLNYKAPLRDIRFVLHELVEASKTWESMKSDWDVGEDMVDAILEEGAKFAENEVAPLNQSGDKEGCQFNSGEVTTPKGFKEAYK
;
A
#
# COMPACT_ATOMS: atom_id res chain seq x y z
N MET A 1 -5.57 14.92 13.42
CA MET A 1 -5.65 13.96 12.30
C MET A 1 -4.40 13.13 12.37
N LEU A 2 -4.51 11.79 12.40
CA LEU A 2 -3.32 10.93 12.34
C LEU A 2 -2.75 11.06 10.93
N ASN A 3 -1.51 11.54 10.84
CA ASN A 3 -0.79 11.60 9.57
C ASN A 3 0.01 10.31 9.45
N TYR A 4 -0.45 9.38 8.60
CA TYR A 4 0.33 8.19 8.30
C TYR A 4 1.52 8.58 7.43
N LYS A 5 2.69 8.06 7.77
CA LYS A 5 3.90 8.20 6.95
C LYS A 5 4.46 6.81 6.69
N ALA A 6 4.56 6.44 5.42
CA ALA A 6 5.10 5.14 5.04
C ALA A 6 6.59 5.06 5.42
N PRO A 7 7.04 3.99 6.11
CA PRO A 7 8.42 3.84 6.57
C PRO A 7 9.35 3.34 5.45
N LEU A 8 9.43 4.09 4.34
CA LEU A 8 10.17 3.69 3.13
C LEU A 8 11.64 3.34 3.40
N ARG A 9 12.29 4.08 4.30
CA ARG A 9 13.67 3.81 4.70
C ARG A 9 13.82 2.39 5.25
N ASP A 10 12.96 1.99 6.17
CA ASP A 10 13.06 0.70 6.84
C ASP A 10 12.67 -0.44 5.90
N ILE A 11 11.70 -0.22 5.02
CA ILE A 11 11.33 -1.18 3.96
C ILE A 11 12.52 -1.42 3.03
N ARG A 12 13.18 -0.35 2.57
CA ARG A 12 14.38 -0.45 1.71
C ARG A 12 15.54 -1.14 2.42
N PHE A 13 15.76 -0.84 3.70
CA PHE A 13 16.76 -1.55 4.50
C PHE A 13 16.49 -3.06 4.50
N VAL A 14 15.24 -3.47 4.75
CA VAL A 14 14.88 -4.89 4.75
C VAL A 14 15.13 -5.52 3.38
N LEU A 15 14.66 -4.87 2.30
CA LEU A 15 14.73 -5.43 0.95
C LEU A 15 16.17 -5.47 0.39
N HIS A 16 16.90 -4.37 0.50
CA HIS A 16 18.17 -4.18 -0.21
C HIS A 16 19.37 -4.58 0.66
N GLU A 17 19.34 -4.32 1.96
CA GLU A 17 20.49 -4.53 2.85
C GLU A 17 20.39 -5.83 3.66
N LEU A 18 19.20 -6.16 4.18
CA LEU A 18 19.04 -7.31 5.07
C LEU A 18 18.85 -8.63 4.31
N VAL A 19 17.93 -8.64 3.33
CA VAL A 19 17.58 -9.88 2.61
C VAL A 19 18.14 -9.94 1.19
N GLU A 20 18.73 -8.83 0.71
CA GLU A 20 19.31 -8.71 -0.64
C GLU A 20 18.37 -9.25 -1.73
N ALA A 21 17.12 -8.77 -1.72
CA ALA A 21 16.00 -9.32 -2.48
C ALA A 21 16.26 -9.42 -3.99
N SER A 22 17.05 -8.50 -4.55
CA SER A 22 17.51 -8.50 -5.95
C SER A 22 18.15 -9.83 -6.35
N LYS A 23 19.02 -10.39 -5.49
CA LYS A 23 19.65 -11.69 -5.73
C LYS A 23 18.62 -12.83 -5.81
N THR A 24 17.56 -12.72 -5.00
CA THR A 24 16.48 -13.69 -5.00
C THR A 24 15.67 -13.62 -6.29
N TRP A 25 15.30 -12.42 -6.74
CA TRP A 25 14.54 -12.24 -7.99
C TRP A 25 15.34 -12.69 -9.22
N GLU A 26 16.62 -12.35 -9.30
CA GLU A 26 17.51 -12.83 -10.36
C GLU A 26 17.57 -14.36 -10.44
N SER A 27 17.50 -15.04 -9.28
CA SER A 27 17.53 -16.50 -9.22
C SER A 27 16.23 -17.19 -9.68
N MET A 28 15.11 -16.47 -9.75
CA MET A 28 13.78 -17.04 -10.01
C MET A 28 13.56 -17.50 -11.46
N LYS A 29 14.51 -17.26 -12.37
CA LYS A 29 14.41 -17.59 -13.82
C LYS A 29 13.10 -17.11 -14.44
N SER A 30 12.58 -15.96 -14.00
CA SER A 30 11.44 -15.31 -14.62
C SER A 30 11.90 -14.40 -15.76
N ASP A 31 11.06 -14.20 -16.77
CA ASP A 31 11.27 -13.18 -17.81
C ASP A 31 11.01 -11.74 -17.30
N TRP A 32 10.80 -11.57 -15.99
CA TRP A 32 10.53 -10.28 -15.37
C TRP A 32 11.83 -9.57 -15.04
N ASP A 33 11.96 -8.34 -15.54
CA ASP A 33 13.06 -7.45 -15.21
C ASP A 33 12.72 -6.68 -13.93
N VAL A 34 13.07 -7.26 -12.78
CA VAL A 34 12.80 -6.70 -11.45
C VAL A 34 14.09 -6.10 -10.89
N GLY A 35 14.36 -4.84 -11.24
CA GLY A 35 15.47 -4.06 -10.70
C GLY A 35 15.10 -3.29 -9.43
N GLU A 36 16.11 -2.93 -8.62
CA GLU A 36 15.93 -2.15 -7.38
C GLU A 36 15.23 -0.81 -7.64
N ASP A 37 15.61 -0.10 -8.70
CA ASP A 37 14.99 1.18 -9.10
C ASP A 37 13.48 1.03 -9.38
N MET A 38 13.08 -0.08 -10.03
CA MET A 38 11.67 -0.36 -10.31
C MET A 38 10.91 -0.62 -9.01
N VAL A 39 11.48 -1.40 -8.10
CA VAL A 39 10.88 -1.70 -6.80
C VAL A 39 10.77 -0.43 -5.96
N ASP A 40 11.80 0.40 -5.94
CA ASP A 40 11.80 1.67 -5.21
C ASP A 40 10.73 2.64 -5.75
N ALA A 41 10.55 2.71 -7.06
CA ALA A 41 9.47 3.50 -7.67
C ALA A 41 8.08 2.99 -7.25
N ILE A 42 7.87 1.66 -7.23
CA ILE A 42 6.62 1.06 -6.77
C ILE A 42 6.36 1.37 -5.29
N LEU A 43 7.40 1.29 -4.45
CA LEU A 43 7.30 1.63 -3.04
C LEU A 43 6.91 3.09 -2.84
N GLU A 44 7.48 4.01 -3.62
CA GLU A 44 7.15 5.44 -3.54
C GLU A 44 5.71 5.74 -3.95
N GLU A 45 5.22 5.16 -5.04
CA GLU A 45 3.82 5.33 -5.45
C GLU A 45 2.85 4.66 -4.46
N GLY A 46 3.21 3.47 -3.96
CA GLY A 46 2.45 2.81 -2.89
C GLY A 46 2.38 3.64 -1.61
N ALA A 47 3.49 4.29 -1.24
CA ALA A 47 3.52 5.23 -0.11
C ALA A 47 2.60 6.43 -0.35
N LYS A 48 2.68 7.07 -1.53
CA LYS A 48 1.79 8.20 -1.87
C LYS A 48 0.32 7.80 -1.82
N PHE A 49 -0.04 6.64 -2.37
CA PHE A 49 -1.41 6.13 -2.32
C PHE A 49 -1.88 5.88 -0.88
N ALA A 50 -1.06 5.19 -0.08
CA ALA A 50 -1.39 4.91 1.32
C ALA A 50 -1.55 6.21 2.14
N GLU A 51 -0.69 7.21 1.91
CA GLU A 51 -0.69 8.49 2.62
C GLU A 51 -1.83 9.42 2.18
N ASN A 52 -2.14 9.49 0.88
CA ASN A 52 -3.05 10.49 0.31
C ASN A 52 -4.47 9.97 0.04
N GLU A 53 -4.63 8.68 -0.25
CA GLU A 53 -5.95 8.10 -0.57
C GLU A 53 -6.50 7.28 0.61
N VAL A 54 -5.67 6.40 1.19
CA VAL A 54 -6.14 5.45 2.21
C VAL A 54 -6.18 6.08 3.61
N ALA A 55 -5.08 6.67 4.07
CA ALA A 55 -4.96 7.19 5.43
C ALA A 55 -6.02 8.25 5.80
N PRO A 56 -6.43 9.17 4.90
CA PRO A 56 -7.47 10.14 5.21
C PRO A 56 -8.84 9.51 5.51
N LEU A 57 -9.13 8.34 4.92
CA LEU A 57 -10.38 7.62 5.11
C LEU A 57 -10.43 6.84 6.43
N ASN A 58 -9.31 6.67 7.12
CA ASN A 58 -9.25 5.82 8.31
C ASN A 58 -10.18 6.32 9.43
N GLN A 59 -10.12 7.61 9.76
CA GLN A 59 -10.92 8.16 10.88
C GLN A 59 -12.41 8.26 10.54
N SER A 60 -12.76 8.67 9.32
CA SER A 60 -14.17 8.75 8.90
C SER A 60 -14.76 7.34 8.74
N GLY A 61 -14.00 6.40 8.17
CA GLY A 61 -14.40 5.02 8.01
C GLY A 61 -14.73 4.33 9.33
N ASP A 62 -13.87 4.50 10.34
CA ASP A 62 -14.09 3.97 11.70
C ASP A 62 -15.36 4.54 12.35
N LYS A 63 -15.60 5.84 12.20
CA LYS A 63 -16.79 6.51 12.75
C LYS A 63 -18.09 6.13 12.05
N GLU A 64 -18.06 5.99 10.72
CA GLU A 64 -19.26 5.71 9.93
C GLU A 64 -19.64 4.22 9.99
N GLY A 65 -18.64 3.33 9.92
CA GLY A 65 -18.82 1.89 9.84
C GLY A 65 -19.55 1.43 8.57
N CYS A 66 -19.58 0.12 8.34
CA CYS A 66 -20.43 -0.46 7.32
C CYS A 66 -21.88 -0.49 7.80
N GLN A 67 -22.82 -0.26 6.88
CA GLN A 67 -24.26 -0.36 7.13
C GLN A 67 -24.81 -1.61 6.45
N PHE A 68 -25.72 -2.31 7.12
CA PHE A 68 -26.42 -3.46 6.56
C PHE A 68 -27.91 -3.18 6.50
N ASN A 69 -28.51 -3.35 5.32
CA ASN A 69 -29.94 -3.22 5.12
C ASN A 69 -30.44 -4.30 4.15
N SER A 70 -31.35 -5.15 4.62
CA SER A 70 -32.12 -6.08 3.77
C SER A 70 -31.28 -6.96 2.83
N GLY A 71 -30.11 -7.42 3.28
CA GLY A 71 -29.19 -8.25 2.49
C GLY A 71 -28.09 -7.46 1.76
N GLU A 72 -28.13 -6.13 1.77
CA GLU A 72 -27.13 -5.27 1.15
C GLU A 72 -26.21 -4.64 2.20
N VAL A 73 -24.91 -4.62 1.91
CA VAL A 73 -23.88 -3.96 2.73
C VAL A 73 -23.40 -2.71 2.00
N THR A 74 -23.40 -1.57 2.69
CA THR A 74 -22.84 -0.31 2.18
C THR A 74 -21.62 0.09 3.00
N THR A 75 -20.49 0.35 2.31
CA THR A 75 -19.24 0.80 2.93
C THR A 75 -19.29 2.28 3.31
N PRO A 76 -18.43 2.74 4.23
CA PRO A 76 -18.25 4.17 4.50
C PRO A 76 -17.95 4.98 3.23
N LYS A 77 -18.22 6.29 3.31
CA LYS A 77 -17.93 7.22 2.21
C LYS A 77 -16.44 7.22 1.86
N GLY A 78 -16.13 7.31 0.57
CA GLY A 78 -14.75 7.37 0.06
C GLY A 78 -14.11 6.00 -0.20
N PHE A 79 -14.55 4.92 0.47
CA PHE A 79 -13.93 3.60 0.30
C PHE A 79 -14.13 3.02 -1.10
N LYS A 80 -15.28 3.27 -1.73
CA LYS A 80 -15.56 2.82 -3.10
C LYS A 80 -14.74 3.59 -4.12
N GLU A 81 -14.50 4.87 -3.87
CA GLU A 81 -13.69 5.74 -4.71
C GLU A 81 -12.21 5.34 -4.62
N ALA A 82 -11.68 5.16 -3.40
CA ALA A 82 -10.29 4.74 -3.19
C ALA A 82 -9.97 3.32 -3.68
N TYR A 83 -10.98 2.47 -3.89
CA TYR A 83 -10.79 1.12 -4.43
C TYR A 83 -10.63 1.06 -5.95
N LYS A 84 -11.12 2.06 -6.68
CA LYS A 84 -11.10 2.09 -8.15
C LYS A 84 -9.79 2.62 -8.69
#